data_AF-A0ABD7LKU3-F1
#
_entry.id   AF-A0ABD7LKU3-F1
#
_cell.length_a   1.000
_cell.length_b   1.000
_cell.length_c   1.000
_cell.angle_alpha   90.00
_cell.angle_beta   90.00
_cell.angle_gamma   90.00
#
_symmetry.space_group_name_H-M   'P 1'
#
loop_
_entity.id
_entity.type
_entity.pdbx_description
1 polymer ?
#
loop_
_entity_poly.entity_id
_entity_poly.type
_entity_poly.pdbx_seq_one_letter_code
_entity_poly.pdbx_strand_id
1 'polypeptide(L)'
;MTISTRLFVAGAIALAGAAAVIAIQHARLVGASQRVNALERDVRNRTAERDAARRDVKVVTQYVDRVRVVREKGDAIVKEVPVYVDREADRACVVPVGFVRVHDAAATNVPVGDPGSADAAPSGVALSAVAATVAGNYTTCHENTEQLIALQARVRDIEQEAP
;
A
#
# COMPACT_ATOMS: atom_id res chain seq x y z
N MET A 1 4.09 -29.71 -80.56
CA MET A 1 3.82 -29.92 -79.12
C MET A 1 2.86 -31.08 -79.00
N THR A 2 3.28 -32.19 -78.39
CA THR A 2 2.44 -33.40 -78.26
C THR A 2 1.37 -33.17 -77.19
N ILE A 3 0.22 -33.86 -77.30
CA ILE A 3 -0.90 -33.77 -76.35
C ILE A 3 -0.42 -33.97 -74.90
N SER A 4 0.58 -34.84 -74.68
CA SER A 4 1.21 -35.05 -73.38
C SER A 4 1.84 -33.79 -72.78
N THR A 5 2.53 -32.95 -73.57
CA THR A 5 3.17 -31.73 -73.05
C THR A 5 2.13 -30.71 -72.56
N ARG A 6 0.98 -30.61 -73.23
CA ARG A 6 -0.12 -29.72 -72.80
C ARG A 6 -0.79 -30.20 -71.52
N LEU A 7 -0.98 -31.51 -71.36
CA LEU A 7 -1.50 -32.12 -70.13
C LEU A 7 -0.55 -31.89 -68.94
N PHE A 8 0.76 -32.03 -69.14
CA PHE A 8 1.76 -31.75 -68.10
C PHE A 8 1.77 -30.28 -67.67
N VAL A 9 1.71 -29.34 -68.61
CA VAL A 9 1.69 -27.89 -68.30
C VAL A 9 0.40 -27.50 -67.57
N ALA A 10 -0.76 -28.01 -68.00
CA ALA A 10 -2.03 -27.76 -67.31
C ALA A 10 -2.04 -28.33 -65.88
N GLY A 11 -1.50 -29.53 -65.67
CA GLY A 11 -1.34 -30.14 -64.34
C GLY A 11 -0.41 -29.34 -63.43
N ALA A 12 0.70 -28.82 -63.97
CA ALA A 12 1.64 -27.99 -63.21
C ALA A 12 1.02 -26.65 -62.76
N ILE A 13 0.22 -26.00 -63.62
CA ILE A 13 -0.50 -24.77 -63.29
C ILE A 13 -1.55 -25.01 -62.20
N ALA A 14 -2.30 -26.11 -62.29
CA ALA A 14 -3.29 -26.48 -61.28
C ALA A 14 -2.65 -26.74 -59.90
N LEU A 15 -1.50 -27.43 -59.87
CA LEU A 15 -0.72 -27.66 -58.65
C LEU A 15 -0.19 -26.35 -58.06
N ALA A 16 0.35 -25.45 -58.88
CA ALA A 16 0.83 -24.14 -58.42
C ALA A 16 -0.30 -23.28 -57.84
N GLY A 17 -1.49 -23.29 -58.47
CA GLY A 17 -2.68 -22.63 -57.96
C GLY A 17 -3.14 -23.18 -56.61
N ALA A 18 -3.19 -24.52 -56.48
CA ALA A 18 -3.54 -25.16 -55.21
C ALA A 18 -2.52 -24.83 -54.09
N ALA A 19 -1.22 -24.86 -54.40
CA ALA A 19 -0.17 -24.49 -53.46
C ALA A 19 -0.29 -23.02 -53.00
N ALA A 20 -0.59 -22.09 -53.91
CA ALA A 20 -0.80 -20.69 -53.58
C ALA A 20 -2.02 -20.49 -52.65
N VAL A 21 -3.13 -21.17 -52.92
CA VAL A 21 -4.33 -21.12 -52.05
C VAL A 21 -4.02 -21.68 -50.66
N ILE A 22 -3.33 -22.82 -50.57
CA ILE A 22 -2.91 -23.42 -49.29
C ILE A 22 -2.01 -22.46 -48.52
N ALA A 23 -1.02 -21.84 -49.17
CA ALA A 23 -0.13 -20.87 -48.53
C ALA A 23 -0.90 -19.66 -47.98
N ILE A 24 -1.86 -19.12 -48.74
CA ILE A 24 -2.71 -18.00 -48.30
C ILE A 24 -3.59 -18.42 -47.10
N GLN A 25 -4.22 -19.59 -47.15
CA GLN A 25 -5.04 -20.08 -46.05
C GLN A 25 -4.20 -20.34 -44.80
N HIS A 26 -3.02 -20.92 -44.94
CA HIS A 26 -2.09 -21.16 -43.84
C HIS A 26 -1.62 -19.84 -43.21
N ALA A 27 -1.25 -18.85 -44.03
CA ALA A 27 -0.88 -17.52 -43.53
C ALA A 27 -2.04 -16.83 -42.78
N ARG A 28 -3.29 -16.95 -43.28
CA ARG A 28 -4.48 -16.44 -42.60
C ARG A 28 -4.74 -17.15 -41.27
N LEU A 29 -4.59 -18.47 -41.22
CA LEU A 29 -4.74 -19.27 -40.00
C LEU A 29 -3.67 -18.90 -38.97
N VAL A 30 -2.41 -18.81 -39.37
CA VAL A 30 -1.31 -18.39 -38.47
C VAL A 30 -1.56 -16.97 -37.95
N GLY A 31 -1.95 -16.04 -38.81
CA GLY A 31 -2.29 -14.67 -38.40
C GLY A 31 -3.48 -14.61 -37.44
N ALA A 32 -4.50 -15.45 -37.66
CA ALA A 32 -5.64 -15.58 -36.74
C ALA A 32 -5.21 -16.15 -35.38
N SER A 33 -4.41 -17.22 -35.36
CA SER A 33 -3.87 -17.82 -34.14
C SER A 33 -2.98 -16.86 -33.35
N GLN A 34 -2.15 -16.06 -34.03
CA GLN A 34 -1.33 -15.03 -33.38
C GLN A 34 -2.18 -13.95 -32.71
N ARG A 35 -3.27 -13.51 -33.35
CA ARG A 35 -4.21 -12.54 -32.77
C ARG A 35 -4.93 -13.12 -31.56
N VAL A 36 -5.38 -14.36 -31.61
CA VAL A 36 -5.99 -15.04 -30.45
C VAL A 36 -5.00 -15.10 -29.29
N ASN A 37 -3.76 -15.53 -29.53
CA ASN A 37 -2.72 -15.56 -28.49
C ASN A 37 -2.40 -14.16 -27.93
N ALA A 38 -2.40 -13.13 -28.78
CA ALA A 38 -2.19 -11.75 -28.35
C ALA A 38 -3.36 -11.24 -27.48
N LEU A 39 -4.61 -11.51 -27.88
CA LEU A 39 -5.79 -11.21 -27.07
C LEU A 39 -5.78 -11.98 -25.75
N GLU A 40 -5.41 -13.25 -25.73
CA GLU A 40 -5.32 -14.03 -24.49
C GLU A 40 -4.27 -13.47 -23.53
N ARG A 41 -3.14 -12.96 -24.05
CA ARG A 41 -2.15 -12.25 -23.22
C ARG A 41 -2.68 -10.91 -22.72
N ASP A 42 -3.32 -10.12 -23.58
CA ASP A 42 -3.93 -8.84 -23.19
C ASP A 42 -5.02 -9.02 -22.12
N VAL A 43 -5.91 -10.01 -22.30
CA VAL A 43 -6.94 -10.36 -21.32
C VAL A 43 -6.32 -10.82 -20.01
N ARG A 44 -5.27 -11.66 -20.03
CA ARG A 44 -4.55 -12.06 -18.82
C ARG A 44 -3.93 -10.87 -18.10
N ASN A 45 -3.23 -10.00 -18.81
CA ASN A 45 -2.61 -8.80 -18.23
C ASN A 45 -3.66 -7.87 -17.63
N ARG A 46 -4.73 -7.55 -18.36
CA ARG A 46 -5.82 -6.71 -17.84
C ARG A 46 -6.53 -7.33 -16.65
N THR A 47 -6.69 -8.66 -16.64
CA THR A 47 -7.28 -9.35 -15.50
C THR A 47 -6.37 -9.25 -14.28
N ALA A 48 -5.06 -9.47 -14.45
CA ALA A 48 -4.07 -9.31 -13.38
C ALA A 48 -4.03 -7.88 -12.84
N GLU A 49 -3.99 -6.86 -13.71
CA GLU A 49 -4.04 -5.44 -13.33
C GLU A 49 -5.32 -5.10 -12.57
N ARG A 50 -6.48 -5.55 -13.06
CA ARG A 50 -7.76 -5.35 -12.37
C ARG A 50 -7.77 -5.99 -10.99
N ASP A 51 -7.27 -7.22 -10.89
CA ASP A 51 -7.28 -7.96 -9.63
C ASP A 51 -6.31 -7.35 -8.62
N ALA A 52 -5.15 -6.87 -9.08
CA ALA A 52 -4.21 -6.08 -8.28
C ALA A 52 -4.85 -4.77 -7.78
N ALA A 53 -5.52 -4.01 -8.65
CA ALA A 53 -6.21 -2.78 -8.27
C ALA A 53 -7.34 -3.03 -7.25
N ARG A 54 -8.08 -4.14 -7.39
CA ARG A 54 -9.11 -4.54 -6.40
C ARG A 54 -8.50 -4.86 -5.03
N ARG A 55 -7.34 -5.54 -5.00
CA ARG A 55 -6.61 -5.80 -3.75
C ARG A 55 -6.15 -4.50 -3.11
N ASP A 56 -5.60 -3.57 -3.89
CA ASP A 56 -5.16 -2.27 -3.40
C ASP A 56 -6.29 -1.48 -2.75
N VAL A 57 -7.44 -1.36 -3.42
CA VAL A 57 -8.61 -0.68 -2.85
C VAL A 57 -9.06 -1.33 -1.54
N LYS A 58 -9.05 -2.67 -1.46
CA LYS A 58 -9.40 -3.40 -0.24
C LYS A 58 -8.43 -3.11 0.90
N VAL A 59 -7.11 -3.20 0.66
CA VAL A 59 -6.09 -2.91 1.68
C VAL A 59 -6.21 -1.46 2.16
N VAL A 60 -6.38 -0.52 1.22
CA VAL A 60 -6.53 0.91 1.54
C VAL A 60 -7.75 1.17 2.42
N THR A 61 -8.91 0.65 2.00
CA THR A 61 -10.16 0.86 2.75
C THR A 61 -10.05 0.28 4.16
N GLN A 62 -9.56 -0.96 4.29
CA GLN A 62 -9.47 -1.64 5.57
C GLN A 62 -8.52 -0.94 6.55
N TYR A 63 -7.36 -0.44 6.11
CA TYR A 63 -6.45 0.24 7.03
C TYR A 63 -6.98 1.62 7.43
N VAL A 64 -7.60 2.37 6.49
CA VAL A 64 -8.17 3.69 6.80
C VAL A 64 -9.26 3.56 7.85
N ASP A 65 -10.11 2.54 7.76
CA ASP A 65 -11.15 2.26 8.76
C ASP A 65 -10.53 1.92 10.13
N ARG A 66 -9.48 1.11 10.17
CA ARG A 66 -8.79 0.77 11.44
C ARG A 66 -8.13 1.99 12.09
N VAL A 67 -7.47 2.83 11.30
CA VAL A 67 -6.87 4.10 11.77
C VAL A 67 -7.96 5.03 12.32
N ARG A 68 -9.11 5.14 11.64
CA ARG A 68 -10.24 5.93 12.15
C ARG A 68 -10.70 5.44 13.53
N VAL A 69 -10.89 4.13 13.70
CA VAL A 69 -11.29 3.55 14.98
C VAL A 69 -10.26 3.81 16.09
N VAL A 70 -8.96 3.72 15.76
CA VAL A 70 -7.89 4.07 16.71
C VAL A 70 -8.02 5.53 17.14
N ARG A 71 -8.20 6.44 16.18
CA ARG A 71 -8.34 7.88 16.46
C ARG A 71 -9.57 8.19 17.31
N GLU A 72 -10.71 7.60 16.99
CA GLU A 72 -11.95 7.77 17.77
C GLU A 72 -11.76 7.32 19.23
N LYS A 73 -11.08 6.18 19.45
CA LYS A 73 -10.76 5.70 20.80
C LYS A 73 -9.76 6.63 21.51
N GLY A 74 -8.74 7.09 20.80
CA GLY A 74 -7.76 8.05 21.33
C GLY A 74 -8.42 9.35 21.77
N ASP A 75 -9.26 9.94 20.92
CA ASP A 75 -10.03 11.15 21.21
C ASP A 75 -10.95 10.97 22.42
N ALA A 76 -11.57 9.78 22.56
CA ALA A 76 -12.37 9.45 23.73
C ALA A 76 -11.53 9.42 25.00
N ILE A 77 -10.36 8.78 24.99
CA ILE A 77 -9.45 8.73 26.15
C ILE A 77 -8.96 10.13 26.54
N VAL A 78 -8.57 10.96 25.57
CA VAL A 78 -8.11 12.33 25.85
C VAL A 78 -9.21 13.17 26.52
N LYS A 79 -10.48 12.98 26.13
CA LYS A 79 -11.63 13.67 26.77
C LYS A 79 -11.85 13.29 28.23
N GLU A 80 -11.43 12.08 28.62
CA GLU A 80 -11.54 11.60 30.01
C GLU A 80 -10.41 12.13 30.92
N VAL A 81 -9.33 12.69 30.36
CA VAL A 81 -8.21 13.22 31.16
C VAL A 81 -8.65 14.13 32.31
N PRO A 82 -9.50 15.16 32.16
CA PRO A 82 -9.92 16.00 33.27
C PRO A 82 -10.81 15.29 34.32
N VAL A 83 -11.35 14.11 34.02
CA VAL A 83 -12.10 13.28 34.96
C VAL A 83 -11.15 12.49 35.86
N TYR A 84 -10.07 11.96 35.29
CA TYR A 84 -9.08 11.14 36.01
C TYR A 84 -7.89 11.94 36.58
N VAL A 85 -7.60 13.10 35.98
CA VAL A 85 -6.64 14.10 36.47
C VAL A 85 -7.46 15.36 36.77
N ASP A 86 -8.14 15.34 37.89
CA ASP A 86 -8.98 16.46 38.31
C ASP A 86 -8.13 17.70 38.64
N ARG A 87 -8.81 18.83 38.87
CA ARG A 87 -8.14 20.12 39.13
C ARG A 87 -7.28 20.13 40.40
N GLU A 88 -7.58 19.30 41.39
CA GLU A 88 -6.81 19.26 42.64
C GLU A 88 -5.51 18.49 42.41
N ALA A 89 -5.61 17.30 41.81
CA ALA A 89 -4.46 16.48 41.42
C ALA A 89 -3.53 17.23 40.44
N ASP A 90 -4.11 17.92 39.45
CA ASP A 90 -3.38 18.68 38.43
C ASP A 90 -2.57 19.85 39.04
N ARG A 91 -3.07 20.45 40.13
CA ARG A 91 -2.38 21.53 40.85
C ARG A 91 -1.37 21.02 41.87
N ALA A 92 -1.63 19.85 42.46
CA ALA A 92 -0.77 19.25 43.48
C ALA A 92 0.55 18.71 42.89
N CYS A 93 0.58 18.39 41.58
CA CYS A 93 1.74 17.84 40.91
C CYS A 93 2.36 18.84 39.92
N VAL A 94 3.51 19.41 40.28
CA VAL A 94 4.26 20.32 39.40
C VAL A 94 5.10 19.53 38.41
N VAL A 95 4.95 19.82 37.12
CA VAL A 95 5.84 19.31 36.06
C VAL A 95 7.09 20.21 35.98
N PRO A 96 8.29 19.69 36.25
CA PRO A 96 9.51 20.50 36.26
C PRO A 96 10.04 20.77 34.84
N VAL A 97 10.83 21.84 34.67
CA VAL A 97 11.50 22.17 33.39
C VAL A 97 12.36 21.01 32.88
N GLY A 98 13.07 20.32 33.78
CA GLY A 98 13.89 19.16 33.43
C GLY A 98 13.09 18.01 32.80
N PHE A 99 11.84 17.80 33.25
CA PHE A 99 10.96 16.80 32.65
C PHE A 99 10.66 17.15 31.19
N VAL A 100 10.32 18.41 30.91
CA VAL A 100 10.03 18.89 29.56
C VAL A 100 11.26 18.74 28.66
N ARG A 101 12.46 19.11 29.15
CA ARG A 101 13.71 18.92 28.40
C ARG A 101 13.94 17.47 28.01
N VAL A 102 13.75 16.52 28.93
CA VAL A 102 13.91 15.09 28.66
C VAL A 102 12.87 14.61 27.66
N HIS A 103 11.61 15.02 27.84
CA HIS A 103 10.52 14.67 26.92
C HIS A 103 10.82 15.16 25.50
N ASP A 104 11.20 16.42 25.32
CA ASP A 104 11.41 17.02 24.00
C ASP A 104 12.64 16.44 23.31
N ALA A 105 13.70 16.17 24.08
CA ALA A 105 14.88 15.48 23.59
C ALA A 105 14.56 14.06 23.10
N ALA A 106 13.71 13.32 23.84
CA ALA A 106 13.22 12.01 23.41
C ALA A 106 12.36 12.11 22.14
N ALA A 107 11.46 13.10 22.06
CA ALA A 107 10.59 13.33 20.91
C ALA A 107 11.37 13.71 19.64
N THR A 108 12.47 14.45 19.78
CA THR A 108 13.33 14.89 18.67
C THR A 108 14.54 13.98 18.43
N ASN A 109 14.72 12.95 19.26
CA ASN A 109 15.85 12.03 19.23
C ASN A 109 17.23 12.72 19.27
N VAL A 110 17.40 13.67 20.20
CA VAL A 110 18.66 14.37 20.45
C VAL A 110 19.08 14.25 21.92
N PRO A 111 20.36 14.38 22.26
CA PRO A 111 20.79 14.43 23.66
C PRO A 111 20.21 15.64 24.40
N VAL A 112 19.74 15.45 25.65
CA VAL A 112 19.23 16.52 26.53
C VAL A 112 20.26 17.61 26.86
N GLY A 113 21.55 17.26 26.83
CA GLY A 113 22.63 18.06 27.40
C GLY A 113 22.77 17.87 28.92
N ASP A 114 23.65 18.64 29.54
CA ASP A 114 23.93 18.51 30.97
C ASP A 114 22.74 19.01 31.83
N PRO A 115 22.51 18.40 33.01
CA PRO A 115 21.53 18.87 33.97
C PRO A 115 21.98 20.19 34.61
N GLY A 116 21.02 21.02 35.01
CA GLY A 116 21.26 22.30 35.66
C GLY A 116 20.26 22.61 36.76
N SER A 117 20.59 23.56 37.64
CA SER A 117 19.70 23.94 38.77
C SER A 117 18.34 24.49 38.32
N ALA A 118 18.26 25.05 37.11
CA ALA A 118 17.01 25.51 36.52
C ALA A 118 16.02 24.36 36.22
N ASP A 119 16.48 23.11 36.12
CA ASP A 119 15.63 21.96 35.78
C ASP A 119 14.57 21.69 36.85
N ALA A 120 14.80 22.07 38.10
CA ALA A 120 13.86 21.91 39.20
C ALA A 120 12.72 22.94 39.22
N ALA A 121 12.81 24.00 38.40
CA ALA A 121 11.79 25.05 38.37
C ALA A 121 10.47 24.53 37.76
N PRO A 122 9.32 25.09 38.17
CA PRO A 122 8.03 24.79 37.52
C PRO A 122 8.07 25.18 36.04
N SER A 123 7.69 24.25 35.15
CA SER A 123 7.64 24.52 33.71
C SER A 123 6.42 25.34 33.28
N GLY A 124 5.37 25.39 34.12
CA GLY A 124 4.07 25.92 33.76
C GLY A 124 3.19 24.95 32.94
N VAL A 125 3.71 23.76 32.60
CA VAL A 125 2.92 22.69 31.99
C VAL A 125 2.08 22.00 33.07
N ALA A 126 0.77 21.88 32.82
CA ALA A 126 -0.14 21.15 33.70
C ALA A 126 0.09 19.64 33.60
N LEU A 127 -0.10 18.90 34.69
CA LEU A 127 -0.05 17.43 34.69
C LEU A 127 -1.10 16.83 33.72
N SER A 128 -2.29 17.42 33.67
CA SER A 128 -3.36 17.05 32.74
C SER A 128 -2.93 17.24 31.28
N ALA A 129 -2.14 18.27 30.97
CA ALA A 129 -1.59 18.47 29.64
C ALA A 129 -0.57 17.38 29.29
N VAL A 130 0.28 16.96 30.24
CA VAL A 130 1.18 15.81 30.05
C VAL A 130 0.37 14.53 29.77
N ALA A 131 -0.67 14.25 30.56
CA ALA A 131 -1.52 13.08 30.39
C ALA A 131 -2.20 13.06 29.00
N ALA A 132 -2.76 14.19 28.57
CA ALA A 132 -3.38 14.32 27.25
C ALA A 132 -2.37 14.13 26.12
N THR A 133 -1.18 14.72 26.22
CA THR A 133 -0.11 14.55 25.23
C THR A 133 0.36 13.10 25.16
N VAL A 134 0.58 12.43 26.29
CA VAL A 134 0.98 11.00 26.32
C VAL A 134 -0.10 10.11 25.70
N ALA A 135 -1.38 10.34 26.01
CA ALA A 135 -2.49 9.62 25.38
C ALA A 135 -2.55 9.85 23.86
N GLY A 136 -2.32 11.09 23.40
CA GLY A 136 -2.23 11.43 21.98
C GLY A 136 -1.04 10.75 21.28
N ASN A 137 0.11 10.68 21.95
CA ASN A 137 1.29 9.97 21.44
C ASN A 137 1.01 8.48 21.27
N TYR A 138 0.36 7.82 22.24
CA TYR A 138 -0.01 6.42 22.11
C TYR A 138 -1.06 6.18 21.03
N THR A 139 -2.00 7.11 20.85
CA THR A 139 -2.94 7.06 19.72
C THR A 139 -2.18 7.05 18.39
N THR A 140 -1.22 7.96 18.21
CA THR A 140 -0.36 8.02 17.01
C THR A 140 0.45 6.73 16.83
N CYS A 141 0.98 6.14 17.92
CA CYS A 141 1.69 4.84 17.85
C CYS A 141 0.77 3.72 17.36
N HIS A 142 -0.48 3.68 17.80
CA HIS A 142 -1.46 2.71 17.31
C HIS A 142 -1.81 2.95 15.84
N GLU A 143 -1.94 4.20 15.39
CA GLU A 143 -2.15 4.51 13.97
C GLU A 143 -0.98 4.03 13.11
N ASN A 144 0.26 4.29 13.54
CA ASN A 144 1.47 3.83 12.87
C ASN A 144 1.56 2.29 12.82
N THR A 145 1.09 1.62 13.88
CA THR A 145 1.01 0.15 13.91
C THR A 145 0.06 -0.38 12.84
N GLU A 146 -1.12 0.24 12.70
CA GLU A 146 -2.09 -0.15 11.67
C GLU A 146 -1.57 0.11 10.24
N GLN A 147 -0.85 1.22 10.04
CA GLN A 147 -0.17 1.52 8.78
C GLN A 147 0.90 0.48 8.45
N LEU A 148 1.73 0.09 9.43
CA LEU A 148 2.76 -0.94 9.23
C LEU A 148 2.16 -2.30 8.90
N ILE A 149 1.09 -2.70 9.60
CA ILE A 149 0.36 -3.95 9.31
C ILE A 149 -0.16 -3.94 7.87
N ALA A 150 -0.73 -2.82 7.42
CA ALA A 150 -1.24 -2.66 6.07
C ALA A 150 -0.11 -2.73 5.02
N LEU A 151 1.02 -2.08 5.28
CA LEU A 151 2.19 -2.13 4.41
C LEU A 151 2.74 -3.56 4.30
N GLN A 152 2.88 -4.28 5.43
CA GLN A 152 3.35 -5.65 5.43
C GLN A 152 2.38 -6.60 4.70
N ALA A 153 1.07 -6.38 4.82
CA ALA A 153 0.08 -7.12 4.04
C ALA A 153 0.28 -6.88 2.54
N ARG A 154 0.47 -5.62 2.13
CA ARG A 154 0.73 -5.27 0.73
C ARG A 154 2.01 -5.90 0.18
N VAL A 155 3.10 -5.87 0.94
CA VAL A 155 4.38 -6.50 0.53
C VAL A 155 4.22 -8.00 0.34
N ARG A 156 3.54 -8.69 1.27
CA ARG A 156 3.27 -10.14 1.15
C ARG A 156 2.41 -10.48 -0.08
N ASP A 157 1.41 -9.67 -0.39
CA ASP A 157 0.58 -9.86 -1.58
C ASP A 157 1.42 -9.73 -2.86
N ILE A 158 2.34 -8.76 -2.92
CA ILE A 158 3.26 -8.58 -4.06
C ILE A 158 4.21 -9.78 -4.20
N GLU A 159 4.78 -10.27 -3.10
CA GLU A 159 5.69 -11.43 -3.11
C GLU A 159 5.01 -12.72 -3.59
N GLN A 160 3.72 -12.91 -3.27
CA GLN A 160 2.93 -14.06 -3.74
C GLN A 160 2.56 -13.98 -5.23
N GLU A 161 2.61 -12.79 -5.82
CA GLU A 161 2.35 -12.55 -7.24
C GLU A 161 3.62 -12.66 -8.11
N ALA A 162 4.81 -12.76 -7.50
CA ALA A 162 6.06 -12.96 -8.23
C ALA A 162 6.10 -14.37 -8.84
N PRO A 163 6.43 -14.50 -10.15
CA PRO A 163 6.46 -15.78 -10.86
C PRO A 163 7.56 -16.73 -10.40
#